data_AF-A0A6G3PGP6-F1
#
_entry.id   AF-A0A6G3PGP6-F1
#
_cell.length_a   1.000
_cell.length_b   1.000
_cell.length_c   1.000
_cell.angle_alpha   90.00
_cell.angle_beta   90.00
_cell.angle_gamma   90.00
#
_symmetry.space_group_name_H-M   'P 1'
#
loop_
_entity.id
_entity.type
_entity.pdbx_description
1 polymer ?
#
loop_
_entity_poly.entity_id
_entity_poly.type
_entity_poly.pdbx_seq_one_letter_code
_entity_poly.pdbx_strand_id
1 'polypeptide(L)' 'MRVLVVTAVPAERDAVTRAFGGAPETVAVPGAEVHRRGAFDVLAGGAGPAAAAAATA' A
#
# COMPACT_ATOMS: atom_id res chain seq x y z
N MET A 1 -8.42 14.03 -5.45
CA MET A 1 -8.88 12.82 -4.72
C MET A 1 -7.75 11.80 -4.75
N ARG A 2 -7.51 11.07 -3.65
CA ARG A 2 -6.45 10.06 -3.53
C ARG A 2 -7.07 8.77 -2.98
N VAL A 3 -6.62 7.62 -3.47
CA VAL A 3 -7.13 6.28 -3.12
C VAL A 3 -6.04 5.51 -2.41
N LEU A 4 -6.37 4.95 -1.24
CA LEU A 4 -5.51 4.00 -0.53
C LEU A 4 -5.89 2.57 -0.93
N VAL A 5 -4.91 1.78 -1.34
CA VAL A 5 -5.05 0.34 -1.57
C VAL A 5 -4.24 -0.40 -0.50
N VAL A 6 -4.94 -1.13 0.37
CA VAL A 6 -4.32 -1.96 1.41
C VAL A 6 -4.32 -3.41 0.96
N THR A 7 -3.14 -4.01 0.85
CA THR A 7 -2.98 -5.43 0.57
C THR A 7 -2.60 -6.20 1.82
N ALA A 8 -2.75 -7.52 1.82
CA ALA A 8 -2.43 -8.34 2.98
C ALA A 8 -0.91 -8.52 3.14
N VAL A 9 -0.18 -8.68 2.03
CA VAL A 9 1.27 -8.96 2.04
C VAL A 9 2.05 -8.05 1.09
N PRO A 10 3.37 -7.86 1.31
CA PRO A 10 4.21 -7.03 0.43
C PRO A 10 4.20 -7.46 -1.04
N ALA A 11 4.15 -8.78 -1.31
CA ALA A 11 4.10 -9.28 -2.68
C ALA A 11 2.86 -8.80 -3.46
N GLU A 12 1.72 -8.68 -2.78
CA GLU A 12 0.50 -8.13 -3.37
C GLU A 12 0.61 -6.62 -3.61
N ARG A 13 1.15 -5.86 -2.63
CA ARG A 13 1.42 -4.42 -2.76
C ARG A 13 2.28 -4.17 -3.99
N ASP A 14 3.33 -4.97 -4.18
CA ASP A 14 4.26 -4.82 -5.29
C ASP A 14 3.62 -5.17 -6.63
N ALA A 15 2.74 -6.17 -6.67
CA ALA A 15 1.98 -6.53 -7.86
C ALA A 15 1.00 -5.41 -8.26
N VAL A 16 0.24 -4.88 -7.29
CA VAL A 16 -0.67 -3.74 -7.49
C VAL A 16 0.11 -2.50 -7.93
N THR A 17 1.24 -2.22 -7.29
CA THR A 17 2.12 -1.09 -7.65
C THR A 17 2.60 -1.21 -9.10
N ARG A 18 3.05 -2.39 -9.51
CA ARG A 18 3.50 -2.66 -10.88
C ARG A 18 2.39 -2.47 -11.91
N ALA A 19 1.14 -2.77 -11.57
CA ALA A 19 -0.01 -2.57 -12.45
C ALA A 19 -0.26 -1.09 -12.79
N PHE A 20 0.16 -0.16 -11.92
CA PHE A 20 0.08 1.29 -12.19
C PHE A 20 1.22 1.83 -13.08
N GLY A 21 2.21 1.00 -13.43
CA GLY A 21 3.32 1.33 -14.32
C GLY A 21 4.34 2.31 -13.73
N GLY A 22 5.56 2.29 -14.28
CA GLY A 22 6.68 3.13 -13.83
C GLY A 22 7.18 2.84 -12.41
N ALA A 23 8.20 3.58 -11.96
CA ALA A 23 8.69 3.47 -10.59
C ALA A 23 7.77 4.23 -9.61
N PRO A 24 7.36 3.63 -8.47
CA PRO A 24 6.68 4.36 -7.41
C PRO A 24 7.66 5.26 -6.65
N GLU A 25 7.12 6.29 -5.98
CA GLU A 25 7.81 6.90 -4.85
C GLU A 25 7.55 6.05 -3.61
N THR A 26 8.62 5.75 -2.87
CA THR A 26 8.52 4.95 -1.65
C THR A 26 8.55 5.87 -0.43
N VAL A 27 7.50 5.83 0.39
CA VAL A 27 7.36 6.65 1.59
C VAL A 27 7.30 5.74 2.82
N ALA A 28 8.28 5.89 3.71
CA ALA A 28 8.27 5.19 4.98
C ALA A 28 7.24 5.81 5.93
N VAL A 29 6.46 4.97 6.58
CA VAL A 29 5.51 5.36 7.64
C VAL A 29 5.72 4.47 8.87
N PRO A 30 5.24 4.84 10.06
CA PRO A 30 5.35 3.95 11.22
C PRO A 30 4.77 2.57 10.93
N GLY A 31 5.62 1.53 10.97
CA GLY A 31 5.22 0.14 10.80
C GLY A 31 4.95 -0.33 9.36
N ALA A 32 5.08 0.53 8.34
CA ALA A 32 4.85 0.14 6.96
C ALA A 32 5.60 1.01 5.95
N GLU A 33 5.53 0.62 4.68
CA GLU A 33 6.05 1.37 3.56
C GLU A 33 4.94 1.54 2.51
N VAL A 34 4.72 2.79 2.09
CA VAL A 34 3.72 3.16 1.10
C VAL A 34 4.40 3.36 -0.25
N HIS A 35 3.89 2.68 -1.27
CA HIS A 35 4.18 2.95 -2.67
C HIS A 35 3.19 3.98 -3.20
N ARG A 36 3.67 5.18 -3.47
CA ARG A 36 2.88 6.28 -4.02
C ARG A 36 3.04 6.36 -5.53
N ARG A 37 1.91 6.41 -6.23
CA ARG A 37 1.87 6.54 -7.69
C ARG A 37 0.62 7.29 -8.15
N GLY A 38 0.80 8.46 -8.76
CA GLY A 38 -0.33 9.25 -9.28
C GLY A 38 -1.34 9.55 -8.18
N ALA A 39 -2.58 9.08 -8.34
CA ALA A 39 -3.67 9.21 -7.36
C ALA A 39 -3.78 8.04 -6.37
N PHE A 40 -2.86 7.07 -6.41
CA PHE A 40 -2.91 5.85 -5.61
C PHE A 40 -1.74 5.79 -4.62
N ASP A 41 -2.06 5.41 -3.39
CA ASP A 41 -1.10 5.02 -2.36
C ASP A 41 -1.36 3.53 -2.06
N VAL A 42 -0.33 2.69 -2.10
CA VAL A 42 -0.46 1.22 -1.94
C VAL A 42 0.45 0.77 -0.80
N LEU A 43 -0.07 0.00 0.16
CA LEU A 43 0.73 -0.53 1.26
C LEU A 43 0.29 -1.96 1.63
N ALA A 44 1.18 -2.69 2.30
CA ALA A 44 0.85 -3.98 2.90
C ALA A 44 0.45 -3.77 4.37
N GLY A 45 -0.82 -4.02 4.69
CA GLY A 45 -1.41 -3.79 6.01
C GLY A 45 -1.41 -5.02 6.92
N GLY A 46 -1.08 -6.20 6.39
CA GLY A 46 -1.13 -7.47 7.11
C GLY A 46 -2.45 -8.24 6.87
N ALA A 47 -2.42 -9.54 7.17
CA ALA A 47 -3.58 -10.42 6.99
C ALA A 47 -4.52 -10.39 8.21
N GLY A 48 -5.83 -10.34 7.93
CA GLY A 48 -6.88 -10.39 8.94
C GLY A 48 -7.46 -9.02 9.30
N PRO A 49 -8.62 -9.00 9.98
CA PRO A 49 -9.42 -7.79 10.15
C PRO A 49 -8.75 -6.74 11.05
N ALA A 50 -8.06 -7.16 12.11
CA ALA A 50 -7.36 -6.23 13.01
C ALA A 50 -6.20 -5.51 12.30
N ALA A 51 -5.44 -6.23 11.49
CA ALA A 51 -4.33 -5.68 10.72
C ALA A 51 -4.84 -4.69 9.65
N ALA A 52 -5.88 -5.09 8.89
CA ALA A 52 -6.52 -4.21 7.91
C ALA A 52 -7.07 -2.91 8.53
N ALA A 53 -7.70 -3.01 9.71
CA ALA A 53 -8.20 -1.83 10.42
C ALA A 53 -7.07 -0.90 10.86
N ALA A 54 -6.01 -1.44 11.46
CA ALA A 54 -4.85 -0.67 11.90
C ALA A 54 -4.15 0.05 10.73
N ALA A 55 -4.12 -0.57 9.56
CA ALA A 55 -3.52 0.00 8.35
C ALA A 55 -4.28 1.20 7.77
N THR A 56 -5.55 1.39 8.15
CA THR A 56 -6.42 2.48 7.66
C THR A 56 -6.77 3.52 8.73
N ALA A 57 -6.21 3.37 9.93
CA ALA A 57 -6.48 4.24 11.07
C ALA A 57 -5.60 5.50 11.09
#